data_AF-A0A7J4E421-F1
#
_entry.id   AF-A0A7J4E421-F1
#
_cell.length_a   1.000
_cell.length_b   1.000
_cell.length_c   1.000
_cell.angle_alpha   90.00
_cell.angle_beta   90.00
_cell.angle_gamma   90.00
#
_symmetry.space_group_name_H-M   'P 1'
#
loop_
_entity.id
_entity.type
_entity.pdbx_description
1 polymer ?
#
loop_
_entity_poly.entity_id
_entity_poly.type
_entity_poly.pdbx_seq_one_letter_code
_entity_poly.pdbx_strand_id
1 'polypeptide(L)'
;LSALIKFPLLFASGVFIPLGSLPAWGRAIAALSPLTYFADITAYSIEGAGYYPVLFDFAILGSFALSLLVLAMKLHEMNMPKRL
;
A
#
# COMPACT_ATOMS: atom_id res chain seq x y z
N LEU A 1 11.49 -12.23 -16.74
CA LEU A 1 10.08 -12.56 -16.40
C LEU A 1 9.58 -11.84 -15.15
N SER A 2 10.31 -11.83 -14.02
CA SER A 2 9.89 -11.15 -12.77
C SER A 2 9.69 -9.62 -12.91
N ALA A 3 10.42 -8.94 -13.80
CA ALA A 3 10.27 -7.51 -14.06
C ALA A 3 8.94 -7.13 -14.75
N LEU A 4 8.37 -8.04 -15.54
CA LEU A 4 7.15 -7.80 -16.32
C LEU A 4 5.88 -7.77 -15.45
N ILE A 5 5.96 -8.35 -14.25
CA ILE A 5 4.90 -8.34 -13.24
C ILE A 5 5.04 -7.11 -12.34
N LYS A 6 6.28 -6.71 -12.01
CA LYS A 6 6.57 -5.53 -11.19
C LYS A 6 6.21 -4.21 -11.88
N PHE A 7 6.36 -4.14 -13.20
CA PHE A 7 6.08 -2.94 -13.97
C PHE A 7 4.61 -2.47 -13.87
N PRO A 8 3.57 -3.30 -14.17
CA PRO A 8 2.19 -2.88 -13.98
C PRO A 8 1.83 -2.63 -12.51
N LEU A 9 2.46 -3.33 -11.56
CA LEU A 9 2.30 -3.07 -10.12
C LEU A 9 2.86 -1.68 -9.70
N LEU A 10 3.96 -1.23 -10.31
CA LEU A 10 4.53 0.11 -10.11
C LEU A 10 3.67 1.22 -10.73
N PHE A 11 2.97 0.93 -11.83
CA PHE A 11 2.00 1.85 -12.42
C PHE A 11 0.70 1.92 -11.61
N ALA A 12 0.23 0.79 -11.08
CA ALA A 12 -0.98 0.72 -10.25
C ALA A 12 -0.79 1.25 -8.82
N SER A 13 0.45 1.35 -8.33
CA SER A 13 0.73 1.83 -6.97
C SER A 13 0.61 3.35 -6.79
N GLY A 14 0.42 4.11 -7.88
CA GLY A 14 0.40 5.58 -7.84
C GLY A 14 1.78 6.24 -7.85
N VAL A 15 2.87 5.46 -8.02
CA VAL A 15 4.24 6.00 -8.14
C VAL A 15 4.48 6.69 -9.51
N PHE A 16 3.75 6.28 -10.55
CA PHE A 16 3.90 6.82 -11.92
C PHE A 16 2.66 7.56 -12.45
N ILE A 17 1.49 7.37 -11.83
CA ILE A 17 0.23 8.02 -12.23
C ILE A 17 -0.34 8.71 -10.99
N PRO A 18 -0.32 10.05 -10.92
CA PRO A 18 -0.87 10.77 -9.77
C PRO A 18 -2.34 10.36 -9.57
N LEU A 19 -2.75 10.16 -8.32
CA LEU A 19 -4.10 9.71 -7.98
C LEU A 19 -5.21 10.55 -8.66
N GLY A 20 -4.93 11.82 -8.96
CA GLY A 20 -5.82 12.73 -9.68
C GLY A 20 -6.12 12.35 -11.13
N SER A 21 -5.28 11.58 -11.83
CA SER A 21 -5.50 11.16 -13.22
C SER A 21 -6.06 9.74 -13.38
N LEU A 22 -6.26 9.02 -12.27
CA LEU A 22 -6.86 7.69 -12.29
C LEU A 22 -8.40 7.77 -12.40
N PRO A 23 -9.02 6.95 -13.28
CA PRO A 23 -10.47 6.81 -13.33
C PRO A 23 -11.00 6.31 -11.98
N ALA A 24 -12.26 6.63 -11.65
CA ALA A 24 -12.83 6.38 -10.31
C ALA A 24 -12.72 4.91 -9.85
N TRP A 25 -12.85 3.96 -10.77
CA TRP A 25 -12.67 2.53 -10.49
C TRP A 25 -11.20 2.18 -10.15
N GLY A 26 -10.23 2.81 -10.83
CA GLY A 26 -8.81 2.63 -10.57
C GLY A 26 -8.38 3.21 -9.24
N ARG A 27 -8.98 4.35 -8.84
CA ARG A 27 -8.81 4.93 -7.51
C ARG A 27 -9.35 4.05 -6.39
N ALA A 28 -10.49 3.40 -6.61
CA ALA A 28 -11.06 2.49 -5.61
C ALA A 28 -10.16 1.27 -5.35
N ILE A 29 -9.56 0.71 -6.41
CA ILE A 29 -8.61 -0.41 -6.30
C ILE A 29 -7.29 0.06 -5.65
N ALA A 30 -6.79 1.24 -6.03
CA ALA A 30 -5.58 1.82 -5.45
C ALA A 30 -5.76 2.12 -3.95
N ALA A 31 -6.90 2.66 -3.53
CA ALA A 31 -7.20 2.95 -2.13
C ALA A 31 -7.22 1.71 -1.22
N LEU A 32 -7.39 0.51 -1.79
CA LEU A 32 -7.32 -0.76 -1.07
C LEU A 32 -5.86 -1.19 -0.77
N SER A 33 -4.90 -0.60 -1.47
CA SER A 33 -3.48 -0.96 -1.36
C SER A 33 -2.76 -0.02 -0.37
N PRO A 34 -2.09 -0.54 0.67
CA PRO A 34 -1.26 0.29 1.55
C PRO A 34 -0.14 1.01 0.79
N LEU A 35 0.27 0.47 -0.37
CA LEU A 35 1.31 1.04 -1.21
C LEU A 35 0.91 2.40 -1.81
N THR A 36 -0.39 2.66 -1.95
CA THR A 36 -0.91 3.94 -2.46
C THR A 36 -0.69 5.09 -1.47
N TYR A 37 -0.90 4.85 -0.18
CA TYR A 37 -0.63 5.85 0.86
C TYR A 37 0.88 6.12 1.00
N PHE A 38 1.71 5.10 0.82
CA PHE A 38 3.17 5.28 0.76
C PHE A 38 3.62 6.10 -0.46
N ALA A 39 3.00 5.87 -1.62
CA ALA A 39 3.25 6.64 -2.82
C ALA A 39 2.81 8.10 -2.67
N ASP A 40 1.68 8.37 -2.02
CA ASP A 40 1.18 9.74 -1.76
C ASP A 40 2.13 10.53 -0.83
N ILE A 41 2.62 9.92 0.26
CA ILE A 41 3.64 10.53 1.12
C ILE A 41 4.94 10.82 0.34
N THR A 42 5.35 9.91 -0.54
CA THR A 42 6.55 10.07 -1.36
C THR A 42 6.38 11.21 -2.38
N ALA A 43 5.20 11.28 -3.02
CA ALA A 43 4.85 12.35 -3.94
C ALA A 43 4.79 13.71 -3.21
N TYR A 44 4.15 13.77 -2.04
CA TYR A 44 4.16 14.94 -1.17
C TYR A 44 5.59 15.39 -0.82
N SER A 45 6.50 14.45 -0.59
CA SER A 45 7.90 14.75 -0.25
C SER A 45 8.73 15.27 -1.42
N ILE A 46 8.38 14.92 -2.66
CA ILE A 46 9.11 15.30 -3.88
C ILE A 46 8.52 16.55 -4.54
N GLU A 47 7.20 16.60 -4.69
CA GLU A 47 6.47 17.65 -5.42
C GLU A 47 5.82 18.69 -4.48
N GLY A 48 5.75 18.42 -3.18
CA GLY A 48 5.10 19.29 -2.19
C GLY A 48 3.57 19.26 -2.23
N ALA A 49 2.98 18.41 -3.07
CA ALA A 49 1.54 18.24 -3.24
C ALA A 49 1.18 16.76 -3.03
N GLY A 50 0.34 16.49 -2.02
CA GLY A 50 -0.22 15.18 -1.72
C GLY A 50 -1.73 15.23 -1.90
N TYR A 51 -2.35 14.13 -2.31
CA TYR A 51 -3.80 14.07 -2.49
C TYR A 51 -4.52 13.95 -1.15
N TYR A 52 -3.93 13.22 -0.19
CA TYR A 52 -4.43 13.07 1.16
C TYR A 52 -3.58 13.88 2.16
N PRO A 53 -4.15 14.24 3.33
CA PRO A 53 -3.36 14.77 4.42
C PRO A 53 -2.34 13.72 4.87
N VAL A 54 -1.06 14.08 4.94
CA VAL A 54 0.05 13.18 5.33
C VAL A 54 -0.24 12.40 6.61
N LEU A 55 -0.91 13.03 7.59
CA LEU A 55 -1.31 12.36 8.84
C LEU A 55 -2.24 11.16 8.63
N PHE A 56 -3.15 11.26 7.66
CA PHE A 56 -4.09 10.20 7.31
C PHE A 56 -3.37 9.01 6.67
N ASP A 57 -2.41 9.27 5.78
CA ASP A 57 -1.60 8.24 5.14
C ASP A 57 -0.78 7.45 6.16
N PHE A 58 -0.14 8.15 7.11
CA PHE A 58 0.59 7.51 8.20
C PHE A 58 -0.33 6.69 9.12
N ALA A 59 -1.54 7.17 9.41
CA ALA A 59 -2.49 6.43 10.23
C ALA A 59 -2.92 5.12 9.54
N ILE A 60 -3.23 5.17 8.25
CA ILE A 60 -3.60 3.97 7.48
C ILE A 60 -2.42 3.00 7.40
N LEU A 61 -1.22 3.48 7.05
CA LEU A 61 -0.02 2.65 7.01
C LEU A 61 0.27 1.98 8.36
N GLY A 62 0.14 2.73 9.45
CA GLY A 62 0.30 2.21 10.81
C GLY A 62 -0.73 1.12 11.14
N SER A 63 -2.00 1.34 10.80
CA SER A 63 -3.06 0.35 11.00
C SER A 63 -2.83 -0.93 10.17
N PHE A 64 -2.32 -0.79 8.95
CA PHE A 64 -2.05 -1.90 8.06
C PHE A 64 -0.85 -2.71 8.55
N ALA A 65 0.20 -2.03 9.01
CA ALA A 65 1.37 -2.67 9.62
C ALA A 65 0.99 -3.48 10.86
N LEU A 66 0.18 -2.91 11.77
CA LEU A 66 -0.34 -3.62 12.94
C LEU A 66 -1.18 -4.84 12.55
N SER A 67 -2.07 -4.68 11.57
CA SER A 67 -2.94 -5.76 11.10
C SER A 67 -2.13 -6.91 10.51
N LEU A 68 -1.13 -6.60 9.67
CA LEU A 68 -0.21 -7.59 9.11
C LEU A 68 0.63 -8.26 10.19
N LEU A 69 1.11 -7.51 11.19
CA LEU A 69 1.87 -8.07 12.31
C LEU A 69 1.03 -9.08 13.09
N VAL A 70 -0.21 -8.72 13.44
CA VAL A 70 -1.15 -9.61 14.14
C VAL A 70 -1.47 -10.84 13.30
N LEU A 71 -1.71 -10.65 12.00
CA LEU A 71 -1.97 -11.76 11.07
C LEU A 71 -0.77 -12.69 10.97
N ALA A 72 0.45 -12.14 10.90
CA ALA A 72 1.69 -12.90 10.88
C ALA A 72 1.89 -13.69 12.18
N MET A 73 1.64 -13.08 13.34
CA MET A 73 1.69 -13.78 14.63
C MET A 73 0.67 -14.93 14.70
N LYS A 74 -0.59 -14.68 14.32
CA LYS A 74 -1.62 -15.72 14.29
C LYS A 74 -1.30 -16.85 13.31
N LEU A 75 -0.80 -16.52 12.13
CA LEU A 75 -0.39 -17.51 11.14
C LEU A 75 0.81 -18.32 11.63
N HIS A 76 1.75 -17.68 12.34
CA HIS A 76 2.88 -18.34 12.95
C HIS A 76 2.45 -19.34 14.04
N GLU A 77 1.55 -18.92 14.94
CA GLU A 77 0.96 -19.80 15.96
C GLU A 77 0.19 -20.97 15.34
N MET A 78 -0.58 -20.74 14.28
CA MET A 78 -1.37 -21.77 13.60
C MET A 78 -0.52 -22.78 12.83
N ASN A 79 0.69 -22.41 12.42
CA ASN A 79 1.63 -23.31 11.72
C ASN A 79 2.55 -24.08 12.69
N MET A 80 2.54 -23.78 13.99
CA MET A 80 3.32 -24.49 15.02
C MET A 80 2.72 -25.82 15.58
N PRO A 81 1.43 -26.20 15.46
CA PRO A 81 0.89 -27.41 16.08
C PRO A 81 1.07 -28.69 15.24
N LYS A 82 2.05 -28.76 14.32
CA LYS A 82 2.35 -29.97 13.53
C LYS A 82 3.77 -30.53 13.76
N ARG A 83 4.36 -30.28 14.93
CA ARG A 83 5.72 -30.78 15.26
C ARG A 83 5.83 -31.58 16.56
N LEU A 84 4.73 -31.98 17.18
CA LEU A 84 4.73 -32.98 18.26
C LEU A 84 3.85 -34.17 17.87
#